data_AF-A0A2V3HQN6-F1
#
_entry.id   AF-A0A2V3HQN6-F1
#
_cell.length_a   1.000
_cell.length_b   1.000
_cell.length_c   1.000
_cell.angle_alpha   90.00
_cell.angle_beta   90.00
_cell.angle_gamma   90.00
#
_symmetry.space_group_name_H-M   'P 1'
#
loop_
_entity.id
_entity.type
_entity.pdbx_description
1 polymer ?
#
loop_
_entity_poly.entity_id
_entity_poly.type
_entity_poly.pdbx_seq_one_letter_code
_entity_poly.pdbx_strand_id
1 'polypeptide(L)'
;MEFALYSMSLIAGLVLARAFVENCNLHLRVGRFWFHHWILALAAMIVLLYIGIDAEIAWGALTGIAIEGLRRKRWGLVQNPGED
;
A
#
# COMPACT_ATOMS: atom_id res chain seq x y z
N MET A 1 18.56 14.07 8.64
CA MET A 1 17.15 14.52 8.75
C MET A 1 16.22 13.69 7.87
N GLU A 2 16.69 13.29 6.70
CA GLU A 2 16.09 12.36 5.73
C GLU A 2 15.44 11.13 6.39
N PHE A 3 16.18 10.40 7.23
CA PHE A 3 15.64 9.24 7.96
C PHE A 3 14.46 9.58 8.89
N ALA A 4 14.46 10.76 9.51
CA ALA A 4 13.36 11.18 10.38
C ALA A 4 12.09 11.47 9.55
N LEU A 5 12.25 12.16 8.41
CA LEU A 5 11.14 12.42 7.47
C LEU A 5 10.58 11.13 6.87
N TYR A 6 11.46 10.20 6.47
CA TYR A 6 11.06 8.86 6.03
C TYR A 6 10.25 8.12 7.12
N SER A 7 10.76 8.11 8.35
CA SER A 7 10.12 7.40 9.45
C SER A 7 8.74 7.98 9.81
N MET A 8 8.63 9.31 9.87
CA MET A 8 7.35 9.98 10.14
C MET A 8 6.35 9.77 9.01
N SER A 9 6.79 9.89 7.75
CA SER A 9 5.92 9.67 6.60
C SER A 9 5.48 8.21 6.46
N LEU A 10 6.32 7.24 6.86
CA LEU A 10 5.94 5.83 6.95
C LEU A 10 4.82 5.61 7.96
N ILE A 11 4.96 6.13 9.17
CA ILE A 11 3.92 6.01 10.20
C ILE A 11 2.64 6.68 9.73
N ALA A 12 2.73 7.89 9.17
CA ALA A 12 1.57 8.61 8.63
C ALA A 12 0.90 7.84 7.48
N GLY A 13 1.68 7.31 6.53
CA GLY A 13 1.18 6.52 5.41
C GLY A 13 0.46 5.25 5.87
N LEU A 14 1.00 4.56 6.87
CA LEU A 14 0.37 3.38 7.48
C LEU A 14 -0.99 3.74 8.12
N VAL A 15 -1.02 4.77 8.97
CA VAL A 15 -2.24 5.19 9.68
C VAL A 15 -3.30 5.68 8.70
N LEU A 16 -2.91 6.48 7.70
CA LEU A 16 -3.83 6.98 6.68
C LEU A 16 -4.37 5.85 5.80
N ALA A 17 -3.52 4.93 5.35
CA ALA A 17 -3.97 3.76 4.59
C ALA A 17 -4.97 2.93 5.40
N ARG A 18 -4.71 2.74 6.69
CA ARG A 18 -5.61 2.00 7.57
C ARG A 18 -6.95 2.72 7.76
N ALA A 19 -6.91 4.01 8.10
CA ALA A 19 -8.11 4.82 8.25
C ALA A 19 -8.93 4.86 6.95
N PHE A 20 -8.26 4.93 5.80
CA PHE A 20 -8.91 4.93 4.51
C PHE A 20 -9.57 3.58 4.20
N VAL A 21 -8.88 2.45 4.42
CA VAL A 21 -9.46 1.14 4.13
C VAL A 21 -10.54 0.73 5.14
N GLU A 22 -10.47 1.20 6.38
CA GLU A 22 -11.51 0.96 7.40
C GLU A 22 -12.77 1.81 7.13
N ASN A 23 -12.62 3.04 6.65
CA ASN A 23 -13.76 3.94 6.41
C ASN A 23 -14.32 3.84 4.98
N CYS A 24 -13.49 3.49 4.00
CA CYS A 24 -13.91 3.29 2.63
C CYS A 24 -13.95 1.79 2.36
N ASN A 25 -15.15 1.25 2.12
CA ASN A 25 -15.39 -0.10 1.59
C ASN A 25 -14.88 -0.23 0.13
N LEU A 26 -13.62 0.15 -0.11
CA LEU A 26 -12.96 0.09 -1.40
C LEU A 26 -12.58 -1.34 -1.70
N HIS A 27 -13.54 -2.07 -2.27
CA HIS A 27 -13.26 -3.30 -3.00
C HIS A 27 -12.86 -2.91 -4.43
N LEU A 28 -11.56 -2.67 -4.66
CA LEU A 28 -11.01 -2.56 -6.01
C LEU A 28 -11.00 -3.95 -6.65
N ARG A 29 -12.19 -4.34 -7.14
CA ARG A 29 -12.44 -5.62 -7.81
C ARG A 29 -12.45 -5.41 -9.31
N VAL A 30 -11.46 -5.97 -9.99
CA VAL A 30 -11.46 -6.08 -11.45
C VAL A 30 -11.72 -7.55 -11.78
N GLY A 31 -13.00 -7.90 -11.97
CA GLY A 31 -13.43 -9.27 -12.22
C GLY A 31 -13.18 -10.21 -11.03
N ARG A 32 -12.30 -11.21 -11.22
CA ARG A 32 -11.89 -12.17 -10.15
C ARG A 32 -10.66 -11.69 -9.37
N PHE A 33 -10.07 -10.56 -9.78
CA PHE A 33 -8.85 -10.03 -9.18
C PHE A 33 -9.15 -9.02 -8.07
N TRP A 34 -8.60 -9.27 -6.89
CA TRP A 34 -8.56 -8.34 -5.77
C TRP A 34 -7.25 -7.57 -5.79
N PHE A 35 -7.29 -6.35 -6.33
CA PHE A 35 -6.13 -5.47 -6.32
C PHE A 35 -5.97 -4.86 -4.93
N HIS A 36 -5.05 -5.42 -4.17
CA HIS A 36 -4.69 -4.89 -2.87
C HIS A 36 -3.86 -3.61 -3.06
N HIS A 37 -4.11 -2.60 -2.24
CA HIS A 37 -3.41 -1.32 -2.30
C HIS A 37 -1.89 -1.44 -2.10
N TRP A 38 -1.38 -2.53 -1.49
CA TRP A 38 0.05 -2.78 -1.43
C TRP A 38 0.69 -2.99 -2.81
N ILE A 39 -0.05 -3.56 -3.77
CA ILE A 39 0.41 -3.76 -5.15
C ILE A 39 0.51 -2.42 -5.86
N LEU A 40 -0.47 -1.54 -5.63
CA LEU A 40 -0.46 -0.19 -6.18
C LEU A 40 0.69 0.64 -5.59
N ALA A 41 0.92 0.52 -4.28
CA ALA A 41 2.06 1.18 -3.63
C ALA A 41 3.39 0.68 -4.19
N LEU A 42 3.55 -0.64 -4.36
CA LEU A 42 4.75 -1.22 -4.97
C LEU A 42 4.95 -0.74 -6.41
N ALA A 43 3.90 -0.73 -7.22
CA ALA A 43 3.96 -0.23 -8.59
C ALA A 43 4.38 1.25 -8.64
N ALA A 44 3.82 2.08 -7.76
CA ALA A 44 4.22 3.48 -7.63
C ALA A 44 5.70 3.62 -7.22
N MET A 45 6.17 2.81 -6.26
CA MET A 45 7.59 2.80 -5.86
C MET A 45 8.52 2.40 -7.01
N ILE A 46 8.13 1.43 -7.84
CA ILE A 46 8.89 1.06 -9.05
C ILE A 46 8.96 2.22 -10.03
N VAL A 47 7.86 2.96 -10.23
CA VAL A 47 7.85 4.16 -11.09
C VAL A 47 8.79 5.22 -10.52
N LEU A 48 8.71 5.53 -9.23
CA LEU A 48 9.61 6.51 -8.57
C LEU A 48 11.08 6.10 -8.74
N LEU A 49 11.39 4.82 -8.58
CA LEU A 49 12.73 4.28 -8.78
C LEU A 49 13.21 4.48 -10.22
N TYR A 50 12.36 4.16 -11.20
CA TYR A 50 12.69 4.26 -12.63
C TYR A 50 12.98 5.71 -13.06
N ILE A 51 12.28 6.69 -12.48
CA ILE A 51 12.46 8.12 -12.78
C ILE A 51 13.47 8.81 -11.84
N GLY A 52 14.07 8.09 -10.90
CA GLY A 52 15.10 8.62 -10.00
C GLY A 52 14.59 9.65 -8.99
N ILE A 53 13.38 9.49 -8.47
CA ILE A 53 12.86 10.39 -7.41
C ILE A 53 13.31 9.91 -6.03
N ASP A 54 14.18 10.70 -5.41
CA ASP A 54 14.69 10.50 -4.06
C ASP A 54 13.94 11.39 -3.05
N ALA A 55 12.62 11.19 -2.94
CA ALA A 55 11.79 11.94 -1.99
C ALA A 55 11.41 11.06 -0.79
N GLU A 56 12.03 11.29 0.37
CA GLU A 56 11.89 10.44 1.57
C GLU A 56 10.46 10.36 2.07
N ILE A 57 9.71 11.46 1.93
CA ILE A 57 8.29 11.53 2.29
C ILE A 57 7.47 10.60 1.39
N ALA A 58 7.75 10.59 0.08
CA ALA A 58 7.04 9.73 -0.87
C ALA A 58 7.38 8.25 -0.61
N TRP A 59 8.66 7.94 -0.42
CA TRP A 59 9.13 6.59 -0.12
C TRP A 59 8.55 6.08 1.20
N GLY A 60 8.60 6.88 2.27
CA GLY A 60 8.02 6.50 3.56
C GLY A 60 6.52 6.30 3.47
N ALA A 61 5.77 7.26 2.90
CA ALA A 61 4.32 7.13 2.76
C ALA A 61 3.90 5.88 1.96
N LEU A 62 4.54 5.62 0.81
CA LEU A 62 4.27 4.43 -0.01
C LEU A 62 4.62 3.14 0.72
N THR A 63 5.70 3.14 1.50
CA THR A 63 6.10 2.00 2.34
C THR A 63 5.05 1.74 3.42
N GLY A 64 4.56 2.78 4.09
CA GLY A 64 3.48 2.67 5.07
C GLY A 64 2.19 2.08 4.47
N ILE A 65 1.79 2.56 3.29
CA ILE A 65 0.65 2.02 2.54
C ILE A 65 0.86 0.55 2.19
N ALA A 66 2.06 0.18 1.72
CA ALA A 66 2.37 -1.21 1.39
C ALA A 66 2.27 -2.13 2.62
N ILE A 67 2.83 -1.71 3.76
CA ILE A 67 2.81 -2.49 5.01
C ILE A 67 1.37 -2.74 5.49
N GLU A 68 0.47 -1.75 5.44
CA GLU A 68 -0.93 -1.96 5.85
C GLU A 68 -1.60 -3.04 5.00
N GLY A 69 -1.34 -3.05 3.69
CA GLY A 69 -1.90 -4.05 2.78
C GLY A 69 -1.31 -5.44 2.97
N LEU A 70 -0.01 -5.54 3.29
CA LEU A 70 0.66 -6.81 3.60
C LEU A 70 0.21 -7.40 4.95
N ARG A 71 -0.31 -6.60 5.88
CA ARG A 71 -0.83 -7.12 7.18
C ARG A 71 -2.09 -7.98 7.03
N ARG A 72 -2.80 -7.92 5.89
CA ARG A 72 -4.06 -8.65 5.70
C ARG A 72 -3.81 -10.14 5.46
N LYS A 73 -4.65 -11.03 5.99
CA LYS A 73 -4.45 -12.50 5.91
C LYS A 73 -4.62 -13.08 4.50
N ARG A 74 -5.37 -12.41 3.61
CA ARG A 74 -5.59 -12.86 2.23
C ARG A 74 -4.74 -12.02 1.28
N TRP A 75 -3.62 -12.58 0.83
CA TRP A 75 -2.74 -11.95 -0.17
C TRP A 75 -3.12 -12.33 -1.60
N GLY A 76 -3.96 -13.36 -1.73
CA GLY A 76 -4.35 -13.93 -3.01
C GLY A 76 -5.01 -12.91 -3.93
N LEU A 77 -4.42 -12.75 -5.12
CA LEU A 77 -4.99 -11.99 -6.21
C LEU A 77 -6.30 -12.60 -6.72
N VAL A 78 -6.44 -13.93 -6.61
CA VAL A 78 -7.60 -14.70 -7.04
C VAL A 78 -8.26 -15.30 -5.81
N GLN A 79 -9.51 -14.92 -5.53
CA GLN A 79 -10.33 -15.68 -4.59
C GLN A 79 -10.87 -16.93 -5.29
N ASN A 80 -10.60 -18.10 -4.72
CA ASN A 80 -11.38 -19.29 -5.02
C ASN A 80 -12.68 -19.23 -4.21
N PRO A 81 -13.85 -19.44 -4.85
CA PRO A 81 -15.09 -19.52 -4.10
C PRO A 81 -15.05 -20.80 -3.26
N GLY A 82 -14.99 -20.69 -1.93
CA GLY A 82 -15.14 -21.85 -1.03
C GLY A 82 -14.22 -21.92 0.20
N GLU A 83 -13.28 -21.00 0.39
CA GLU A 83 -12.59 -20.86 1.68
C GLU A 83 -13.08 -19.58 2.35
N ASP A 84 -13.84 -19.74 3.43
CA ASP A 84 -14.31 -18.69 4.33
C ASP A 84 -13.46 -18.66 5.60
#